data_AF-A0A212IZK2-F1
#
_entry.id   AF-A0A212IZK2-F1
#
_cell.length_a   1.000
_cell.length_b   1.000
_cell.length_c   1.000
_cell.angle_alpha   90.00
_cell.angle_beta   90.00
_cell.angle_gamma   90.00
#
_symmetry.space_group_name_H-M   'P 1'
#
loop_
_entity.id
_entity.type
_entity.pdbx_description
1 polymer ?
#
loop_
_entity_poly.entity_id
_entity_poly.type
_entity_poly.pdbx_seq_one_letter_code
_entity_poly.pdbx_strand_id
1 'polypeptide(L)'
;MKKKIIFLVLILLIFISCIEKNNRKKDLTNIMNKSLTDKIEEVIEEQKIKYKYPMKGKRIVTISFDNFSNCLIKISTDFYYDADRIDGYTFFDGYLIVFYNAHSICSKDMLNINALTIFKDSIAGYKDYSQLNMDYEIITKTYKIINKDSLIPIHRIQCR
;
A
#
# COMPACT_ATOMS: atom_id res chain seq x y z
N MET A 1 -13.53 27.81 -33.40
CA MET A 1 -12.42 28.05 -32.44
C MET A 1 -12.64 27.41 -31.06
N LYS A 2 -13.78 27.61 -30.38
CA LYS A 2 -14.04 27.04 -29.03
C LYS A 2 -13.80 25.52 -28.90
N LYS A 3 -14.22 24.72 -29.89
CA LYS A 3 -13.99 23.25 -29.90
C LYS A 3 -12.50 22.85 -29.96
N LYS A 4 -11.66 23.61 -30.69
CA LYS A 4 -10.21 23.36 -30.77
C LYS A 4 -9.50 23.69 -29.45
N ILE A 5 -9.95 24.75 -28.76
CA ILE A 5 -9.43 25.14 -27.44
C ILE A 5 -9.80 24.09 -26.38
N ILE A 6 -11.05 23.61 -26.36
CA ILE A 6 -11.50 22.55 -25.43
C ILE A 6 -10.68 21.27 -25.63
N PHE A 7 -10.43 20.87 -26.88
CA PHE A 7 -9.63 19.68 -27.18
C PHE A 7 -8.17 19.82 -26.72
N LEU A 8 -7.57 20.99 -26.88
CA LEU A 8 -6.22 21.30 -26.39
C LEU A 8 -6.12 21.25 -24.86
N VAL A 9 -7.14 21.76 -24.15
CA VAL A 9 -7.22 21.69 -22.68
C VAL A 9 -7.36 20.25 -22.20
N LEU A 10 -8.19 19.43 -22.86
CA LEU A 10 -8.33 18.00 -22.54
C LEU A 10 -7.01 17.24 -22.70
N ILE A 11 -6.28 17.49 -23.79
CA ILE A 11 -4.96 16.89 -24.02
C ILE A 11 -3.98 17.32 -22.91
N LEU A 12 -3.96 18.60 -22.55
CA LEU A 12 -3.08 19.10 -21.49
C LEU A 12 -3.36 18.42 -20.14
N LEU A 13 -4.64 18.24 -19.80
CA LEU A 13 -5.06 17.55 -18.56
C LEU A 13 -4.63 16.08 -18.54
N ILE A 14 -4.68 15.39 -19.69
CA ILE A 14 -4.20 14.01 -19.83
C ILE A 14 -2.68 13.95 -19.62
N PHE A 15 -1.92 14.88 -20.23
CA PHE A 15 -0.47 14.94 -20.04
C PHE A 15 -0.07 15.23 -18.60
N ILE A 16 -0.75 16.16 -17.92
CA ILE A 16 -0.51 16.47 -16.51
C ILE A 16 -0.76 15.22 -15.64
N SER A 17 -1.86 14.51 -15.87
CA SER A 17 -2.19 13.27 -15.15
C SER A 17 -1.15 12.16 -15.36
N CYS A 18 -0.66 12.00 -16.60
CA CYS A 18 0.40 11.03 -16.91
C CYS A 18 1.73 11.38 -16.22
N ILE A 19 2.13 12.65 -16.21
CA ILE A 19 3.36 13.11 -15.53
C ILE A 19 3.24 12.86 -14.02
N GLU A 20 2.10 13.20 -13.42
CA GLU A 20 1.85 13.01 -11.99
C GLU A 20 1.84 11.52 -11.60
N LYS A 21 1.31 10.65 -12.45
CA LYS A 21 1.36 9.20 -12.24
C LYS A 21 2.80 8.67 -12.30
N ASN A 22 3.61 9.14 -13.25
CA ASN A 22 5.02 8.75 -13.35
C ASN A 22 5.84 9.21 -12.15
N ASN A 23 5.62 10.43 -11.66
CA ASN A 23 6.32 10.93 -10.48
C ASN A 23 5.97 10.12 -9.23
N ARG A 24 4.69 9.82 -9.00
CA ARG A 24 4.26 8.96 -7.89
C ARG A 24 4.89 7.56 -7.95
N LYS A 25 4.98 6.98 -9.15
CA LYS A 25 5.65 5.70 -9.35
C LYS A 25 7.15 5.77 -9.05
N LYS A 26 7.80 6.87 -9.42
CA LYS A 26 9.23 7.12 -9.12
C LYS A 26 9.47 7.23 -7.61
N ASP A 27 8.58 7.90 -6.87
CA ASP A 27 8.69 8.04 -5.42
C ASP A 27 8.59 6.69 -4.70
N LEU A 28 7.67 5.82 -5.15
CA LEU A 28 7.60 4.45 -4.66
C LEU A 28 8.85 3.63 -4.93
N THR A 29 9.44 3.73 -6.14
CA THR A 29 10.65 2.96 -6.46
C THR A 29 11.86 3.32 -5.61
N ASN A 30 11.83 4.50 -4.97
CA ASN A 30 12.86 4.90 -4.00
C ASN A 30 12.61 4.33 -2.59
N ILE A 31 11.36 3.97 -2.30
CA ILE A 31 10.91 3.44 -1.00
C ILE A 31 10.93 1.91 -1.03
N MET A 32 10.45 1.28 -2.09
CA MET A 32 10.30 -0.17 -2.18
C MET A 32 10.65 -0.68 -3.57
N ASN A 33 11.04 -1.94 -3.63
CA ASN A 33 11.32 -2.56 -4.92
C ASN A 33 10.04 -2.80 -5.73
N LYS A 34 10.26 -3.15 -7.00
CA LYS A 34 9.17 -3.40 -7.95
C LYS A 34 8.28 -4.57 -7.51
N SER A 35 8.86 -5.65 -6.99
CA SER A 35 8.09 -6.85 -6.60
C SER A 35 7.06 -6.54 -5.52
N LEU A 36 7.46 -5.79 -4.48
CA LEU A 36 6.55 -5.34 -3.42
C LEU A 36 5.51 -4.34 -3.96
N THR A 37 5.94 -3.40 -4.81
CA THR A 37 5.04 -2.43 -5.45
C THR A 37 3.93 -3.14 -6.24
N ASP A 38 4.31 -4.09 -7.10
CA ASP A 38 3.38 -4.82 -7.96
C ASP A 38 2.34 -5.62 -7.12
N LYS A 39 2.73 -6.15 -5.96
CA LYS A 39 1.80 -6.86 -5.04
C LYS A 39 0.87 -5.93 -4.28
N ILE A 40 1.32 -4.73 -3.92
CA ILE A 40 0.44 -3.71 -3.34
C ILE A 40 -0.60 -3.26 -4.37
N GLU A 41 -0.18 -2.98 -5.61
CA GLU A 41 -1.09 -2.63 -6.71
C GLU A 41 -2.14 -3.74 -6.93
N GLU A 42 -1.71 -5.01 -6.97
CA GLU A 42 -2.61 -6.17 -7.09
C GLU A 42 -3.68 -6.18 -5.99
N VAL A 43 -3.28 -6.02 -4.72
CA VAL A 43 -4.21 -6.02 -3.57
C VAL A 43 -5.17 -4.84 -3.62
N ILE A 44 -4.68 -3.65 -4.02
CA ILE A 44 -5.51 -2.45 -4.18
C ILE A 44 -6.56 -2.65 -5.27
N GLU A 45 -6.20 -3.21 -6.42
CA GLU A 45 -7.13 -3.43 -7.52
C GLU A 45 -8.20 -4.46 -7.17
N GLU A 46 -7.83 -5.55 -6.48
CA GLU A 46 -8.81 -6.53 -6.00
C GLU A 46 -9.81 -5.93 -5.00
N GLN A 47 -9.35 -5.08 -4.10
CA GLN A 47 -10.22 -4.33 -3.19
C GLN A 47 -11.18 -3.41 -3.92
N LYS A 48 -10.72 -2.69 -4.95
CA LYS A 48 -11.57 -1.84 -5.81
C LYS A 48 -12.67 -2.67 -6.48
N ILE A 49 -12.37 -3.89 -6.91
CA ILE A 49 -13.34 -4.80 -7.54
C ILE A 49 -14.34 -5.35 -6.51
N LYS A 50 -13.87 -5.84 -5.35
CA LYS A 50 -14.72 -6.46 -4.33
C LYS A 50 -15.68 -5.44 -3.69
N TYR A 51 -15.21 -4.23 -3.41
CA TYR A 51 -16.03 -3.15 -2.86
C TYR A 51 -16.31 -2.10 -3.93
N LYS A 52 -17.22 -2.46 -4.84
CA LYS A 52 -17.75 -1.59 -5.91
C LYS A 52 -18.32 -0.26 -5.38
N TYR A 53 -18.67 -0.20 -4.09
CA TYR A 53 -19.05 1.01 -3.37
C TYR A 53 -17.99 1.34 -2.32
N PRO A 54 -17.49 2.59 -2.25
CA PRO A 54 -16.52 2.97 -1.25
C PRO A 54 -17.15 2.85 0.14
N MET A 55 -16.62 1.95 0.98
CA MET A 55 -16.87 2.04 2.41
C MET A 55 -16.41 3.43 2.89
N LYS A 56 -17.21 4.06 3.76
CA LYS A 56 -16.91 5.41 4.28
C LYS A 56 -15.63 5.38 5.10
N GLY A 57 -14.52 5.82 4.52
CA GLY A 57 -13.23 5.92 5.21
C GLY A 57 -12.09 6.08 4.22
N LYS A 58 -10.98 6.67 4.66
CA LYS A 58 -9.74 6.64 3.88
C LYS A 58 -9.16 5.24 3.95
N ARG A 59 -8.67 4.74 2.82
CA ARG A 59 -8.15 3.37 2.71
C ARG A 59 -6.69 3.32 3.11
N ILE A 60 -6.35 2.24 3.80
CA ILE A 60 -5.02 1.95 4.31
C ILE A 60 -4.58 0.61 3.72
N VAL A 61 -3.32 0.53 3.31
CA VAL A 61 -2.63 -0.73 3.07
C VAL A 61 -1.64 -0.91 4.21
N THR A 62 -1.73 -2.02 4.95
CA THR A 62 -0.76 -2.36 5.97
C THR A 62 0.19 -3.43 5.44
N ILE A 63 1.48 -3.26 5.68
CA ILE A 63 2.53 -4.15 5.22
C ILE A 63 3.31 -4.60 6.45
N SER A 64 3.13 -5.87 6.83
CA SER A 64 3.85 -6.46 7.95
C SER A 64 4.90 -7.44 7.44
N PHE A 65 6.15 -7.22 7.85
CA PHE A 65 7.20 -8.20 7.65
C PHE A 65 7.26 -9.16 8.83
N ASP A 66 7.52 -10.42 8.53
CA ASP A 66 7.55 -11.50 9.51
C ASP A 66 8.83 -12.32 9.33
N ASN A 67 9.63 -12.36 10.39
CA ASN A 67 10.96 -12.98 10.44
C ASN A 67 10.92 -14.48 10.77
N PHE A 68 9.75 -15.14 10.80
CA PHE A 68 9.74 -16.61 10.87
C PHE A 68 10.56 -17.24 9.73
N SER A 69 10.83 -18.54 9.84
CA SER A 69 11.78 -19.32 9.02
C SER A 69 11.73 -19.16 7.49
N ASN A 70 10.73 -18.47 6.93
CA ASN A 70 10.53 -18.30 5.51
C ASN A 70 10.46 -16.84 5.02
N CYS A 71 10.69 -15.82 5.86
CA CYS A 71 10.53 -14.40 5.51
C CYS A 71 9.21 -14.10 4.80
N LEU A 72 8.17 -13.76 5.57
CA LEU A 72 6.83 -13.53 5.03
C LEU A 72 6.49 -12.05 5.01
N ILE A 73 5.70 -11.66 4.02
CA ILE A 73 5.06 -10.35 3.94
C ILE A 73 3.56 -10.57 4.01
N LYS A 74 2.89 -9.86 4.92
CA LYS A 74 1.43 -9.75 4.94
C LYS A 74 1.06 -8.38 4.42
N ILE A 75 0.28 -8.34 3.34
CA ILE A 75 -0.28 -7.12 2.77
C ILE A 75 -1.76 -7.16 3.05
N SER A 76 -2.24 -6.21 3.84
CA SER A 76 -3.65 -6.12 4.19
C SER A 76 -4.24 -4.79 3.76
N THR A 77 -5.54 -4.77 3.55
CA THR A 77 -6.29 -3.56 3.19
C THR A 77 -7.34 -3.29 4.24
N ASP A 78 -7.35 -2.03 4.67
CA ASP A 78 -7.85 -1.64 5.97
C ASP A 78 -8.42 -0.21 5.95
N PHE A 79 -9.08 0.19 7.02
CA PHE A 79 -9.53 1.56 7.31
C PHE A 79 -8.88 2.14 8.57
N TYR A 80 -8.21 1.29 9.36
CA TYR A 80 -7.55 1.67 10.60
C TYR A 80 -6.08 1.20 10.57
N TYR A 81 -5.19 2.02 11.13
CA TYR A 81 -3.80 1.63 11.40
C TYR A 81 -3.62 1.35 12.89
N ASP A 82 -2.57 0.62 13.25
CA ASP A 82 -2.22 0.32 14.64
C ASP A 82 -1.00 1.17 15.01
N ALA A 83 -1.22 2.28 15.72
CA ALA A 83 -0.18 3.25 16.08
C ALA A 83 1.02 2.61 16.76
N ASP A 84 0.78 1.61 17.61
CA ASP A 84 1.81 0.97 18.43
C ASP A 84 2.77 0.10 17.61
N ARG A 85 2.46 -0.14 16.33
CA ARG A 85 3.22 -1.03 15.45
C ARG A 85 3.90 -0.32 14.29
N ILE A 86 3.65 0.98 14.08
CA ILE A 86 4.14 1.71 12.91
C ILE A 86 5.63 2.01 13.03
N ASP A 87 6.41 1.49 12.10
CA ASP A 87 7.80 1.91 11.91
C ASP A 87 7.92 3.10 10.95
N GLY A 88 6.97 3.24 10.02
CA GLY A 88 6.90 4.36 9.10
C GLY A 88 5.78 4.20 8.09
N TYR A 89 5.57 5.23 7.27
CA TYR A 89 4.50 5.24 6.27
C TYR A 89 4.87 6.03 5.01
N THR A 90 4.06 5.82 3.96
CA THR A 90 4.08 6.62 2.73
C THR A 90 2.67 6.71 2.13
N PHE A 91 2.52 7.47 1.05
CA PHE A 91 1.26 7.59 0.31
C PHE A 91 1.41 7.07 -1.11
N PHE A 92 0.42 6.31 -1.56
CA PHE A 92 0.38 5.80 -2.92
C PHE A 92 -1.05 5.67 -3.44
N ASP A 93 -1.33 6.22 -4.63
CA ASP A 93 -2.65 6.16 -5.30
C ASP A 93 -3.84 6.55 -4.38
N GLY A 94 -3.64 7.50 -3.47
CA GLY A 94 -4.66 7.92 -2.50
C GLY A 94 -4.85 6.97 -1.30
N TYR A 95 -4.04 5.93 -1.20
CA TYR A 95 -3.92 5.05 -0.04
C TYR A 95 -2.80 5.55 0.86
N LEU A 96 -3.03 5.41 2.17
CA LEU A 96 -1.94 5.39 3.13
C LEU A 96 -1.33 3.99 3.13
N ILE A 97 -0.01 3.89 3.00
CA ILE A 97 0.71 2.63 3.17
C ILE A 97 1.50 2.69 4.47
N VAL A 98 1.18 1.79 5.40
CA VAL A 98 1.78 1.71 6.72
C VAL A 98 2.64 0.45 6.81
N PHE A 99 3.84 0.58 7.37
CA PHE A 99 4.78 -0.53 7.53
C PHE A 99 4.92 -0.93 8.99
N TYR A 100 4.78 -2.22 9.24
CA TYR A 100 4.99 -2.87 10.53
C TYR A 100 6.18 -3.85 10.43
N ASN A 101 7.01 -3.90 11.46
CA ASN A 101 8.26 -4.66 11.50
C ASN A 101 9.19 -4.34 10.30
N ALA A 102 9.21 -3.11 9.84
CA ALA A 102 10.02 -2.61 8.73
C ALA A 102 11.53 -2.71 9.01
N HIS A 103 11.95 -2.79 10.28
CA HIS A 103 13.35 -3.01 10.67
C HIS A 103 13.81 -4.49 10.61
N SER A 104 12.92 -5.40 10.21
CA SER A 104 13.20 -6.82 10.06
C SER A 104 14.35 -7.13 9.08
N ILE A 105 14.98 -8.30 9.18
CA ILE A 105 16.02 -8.68 8.20
C ILE A 105 15.40 -8.94 6.83
N CYS A 106 14.16 -9.43 6.81
CA CYS A 106 13.39 -9.73 5.61
C CYS A 106 12.98 -8.49 4.81
N SER A 107 12.91 -7.31 5.43
CA SER A 107 12.51 -6.07 4.73
C SER A 107 13.66 -5.43 3.96
N LYS A 108 14.93 -5.70 4.29
CA LYS A 108 16.10 -4.99 3.74
C LYS A 108 16.18 -5.01 2.22
N ASP A 109 15.82 -6.13 1.61
CA ASP A 109 15.82 -6.31 0.16
C ASP A 109 14.54 -5.78 -0.53
N MET A 110 13.55 -5.39 0.27
CA MET A 110 12.21 -4.98 -0.17
C MET A 110 11.94 -3.50 0.01
N LEU A 111 12.54 -2.90 1.02
CA LEU A 111 12.16 -1.60 1.59
C LEU A 111 13.40 -0.80 1.98
N ASN A 112 13.50 0.41 1.44
CA ASN A 112 14.39 1.45 1.91
C ASN A 112 13.70 2.19 3.07
N ILE A 113 13.91 1.71 4.29
CA ILE A 113 13.27 2.26 5.49
C ILE A 113 13.57 3.75 5.72
N ASN A 114 14.75 4.21 5.30
CA ASN A 114 15.16 5.61 5.48
C ASN A 114 14.37 6.58 4.59
N ALA A 115 13.67 6.07 3.56
CA ALA A 115 12.80 6.86 2.70
C ALA A 115 11.35 6.94 3.23
N LEU A 116 11.04 6.27 4.35
CA LEU A 116 9.72 6.34 4.97
C LEU A 116 9.52 7.65 5.72
N THR A 117 8.27 8.11 5.75
CA THR A 117 7.89 9.17 6.69
C THR A 117 7.82 8.58 8.09
N ILE A 118 8.52 9.23 9.03
CA ILE A 118 8.57 8.84 10.44
C ILE A 118 7.19 9.05 11.06
N PHE A 119 6.64 8.00 11.65
CA PHE A 119 5.44 8.10 12.46
C PHE A 119 5.74 8.80 13.80
N LYS A 120 4.82 9.63 14.25
CA LYS A 120 4.91 10.34 15.54
C LYS A 120 3.77 9.89 16.44
N ASP A 121 2.63 10.57 16.32
CA ASP A 121 1.46 10.30 17.17
C ASP A 121 0.21 9.96 16.34
N SER A 122 0.04 10.61 15.19
CA SER A 122 -1.13 10.40 14.33
C SER A 122 -0.84 10.73 12.86
N ILE A 123 -1.68 10.18 11.97
CA ILE A 123 -1.61 10.47 10.53
C ILE A 123 -2.89 11.22 10.12
N ALA A 124 -2.72 12.46 9.66
CA ALA A 124 -3.83 13.38 9.45
C ALA A 124 -4.95 12.82 8.55
N GLY A 125 -6.15 12.70 9.13
CA GLY A 125 -7.35 12.22 8.44
C GLY A 125 -7.42 10.70 8.25
N TYR A 126 -6.54 9.93 8.89
CA TYR A 126 -6.62 8.48 9.01
C TYR A 126 -6.93 8.12 10.46
N LYS A 127 -7.58 6.97 10.67
CA LYS A 127 -8.02 6.51 11.99
C LYS A 127 -7.08 5.45 12.53
N ASP A 128 -6.87 5.49 13.84
CA ASP A 128 -6.15 4.47 14.59
C ASP A 128 -7.12 3.39 15.11
N TYR A 129 -6.66 2.16 15.28
CA TYR A 129 -7.45 1.03 15.80
C TYR A 129 -8.10 1.30 17.16
N SER A 130 -7.53 2.16 18.01
CA SER A 130 -8.17 2.60 19.26
C SER A 130 -9.52 3.31 19.05
N GLN A 131 -9.78 3.81 17.84
CA GLN A 131 -11.03 4.46 17.44
C GLN A 131 -12.03 3.49 16.81
N LEU A 132 -11.68 2.20 16.69
CA LEU A 132 -12.56 1.20 16.11
C LEU A 132 -13.73 0.91 17.03
N ASN A 133 -14.94 1.03 16.50
CA ASN A 133 -16.19 0.82 17.23
C ASN A 133 -17.16 -0.13 16.49
N MET A 134 -16.67 -0.85 15.50
CA MET A 134 -17.47 -1.77 14.68
C MET A 134 -16.62 -2.92 14.15
N ASP A 135 -17.26 -4.04 13.82
CA ASP A 135 -16.60 -5.14 13.11
C ASP A 135 -16.57 -4.88 11.60
N TYR A 136 -15.46 -5.25 10.96
CA TYR A 136 -15.32 -5.21 9.51
C TYR A 136 -14.32 -6.29 9.03
N GLU A 137 -14.41 -6.63 7.75
CA GLU A 137 -13.54 -7.62 7.14
C GLU A 137 -12.23 -6.96 6.66
N ILE A 138 -11.10 -7.52 7.09
CA ILE A 138 -9.77 -7.15 6.59
C ILE A 138 -9.35 -8.19 5.56
N ILE A 139 -9.01 -7.75 4.36
CA ILE A 139 -8.46 -8.64 3.33
C ILE A 139 -6.96 -8.64 3.49
N THR A 140 -6.42 -9.83 3.77
CA THR A 140 -4.98 -10.05 3.94
C THR A 140 -4.48 -11.08 2.94
N LYS A 141 -3.42 -10.73 2.21
CA LYS A 141 -2.64 -11.69 1.43
C LYS A 141 -1.27 -11.88 2.07
N THR A 142 -0.82 -13.12 2.06
CA THR A 142 0.51 -13.49 2.57
C THR A 142 1.39 -13.92 1.40
N TYR A 143 2.63 -13.44 1.39
CA TYR A 143 3.63 -13.75 0.38
C TYR A 143 4.91 -14.24 1.05
N LYS A 144 5.58 -15.21 0.42
CA LYS A 144 6.94 -15.62 0.76
C LYS A 144 7.92 -14.76 -0.04
N ILE A 145 8.94 -14.24 0.63
CA ILE A 145 10.09 -13.62 -0.03
C ILE A 145 11.01 -14.72 -0.54
N ILE A 146 11.22 -14.76 -1.86
CA ILE A 146 12.22 -15.66 -2.46
C ILE A 146 13.54 -14.93 -2.65
N ASN A 147 13.46 -13.70 -3.15
CA ASN A 147 14.55 -12.74 -3.31
C ASN A 147 13.94 -11.35 -3.56
N LYS A 148 14.78 -10.33 -3.72
CA LYS A 148 14.34 -8.95 -3.99
C LYS A 148 13.36 -8.80 -5.17
N ASP A 149 13.43 -9.67 -6.18
CA ASP A 149 12.62 -9.53 -7.39
C ASP A 149 11.37 -10.42 -7.36
N SER A 150 11.22 -11.31 -6.37
CA SER A 150 10.20 -12.36 -6.38
C SER A 150 9.50 -12.56 -5.04
N LEU A 151 8.18 -12.36 -5.08
CA LEU A 151 7.22 -12.67 -4.02
C LEU A 151 6.23 -13.72 -4.51
N ILE A 152 6.11 -14.84 -3.79
CA ILE A 152 5.19 -15.93 -4.14
C ILE A 152 4.01 -15.93 -3.14
N PRO A 153 2.75 -15.93 -3.61
CA PRO A 153 1.60 -15.99 -2.71
C PRO A 153 1.59 -17.32 -1.94
N ILE A 154 1.32 -17.24 -0.65
CA ILE A 154 1.01 -18.41 0.18
C ILE A 154 -0.51 -18.51 0.25
N HIS A 155 -1.06 -19.44 -0.53
CA HIS A 155 -2.44 -19.86 -0.32
C HIS A 155 -2.46 -20.73 0.94
N ARG A 156 -3.15 -20.29 1.99
CA ARG A 156 -3.48 -21.21 3.08
C ARG A 156 -4.29 -22.34 2.47
N ILE A 157 -3.76 -23.56 2.49
CA ILE A 157 -4.58 -24.75 2.37
C ILE A 157 -5.54 -24.67 3.57
N GLN A 158 -6.83 -24.43 3.32
CA GLN A 158 -7.83 -24.68 4.35
C GLN A 158 -7.71 -26.17 4.67
N CYS A 159 -7.14 -26.50 5.84
CA CYS A 159 -7.38 -27.81 6.43
C CYS A 159 -8.89 -27.90 6.62
N ARG A 160 -9.54 -28.72 5.78
CA ARG A 160 -10.89 -29.22 6.01
C ARG A 160 -10.87 -30.21 7.16
#